data_AF-A0A3N9PGJ9-F1
#
_entry.id   AF-A0A3N9PGJ9-F1
#
_cell.length_a   1.000
_cell.length_b   1.000
_cell.length_c   1.000
_cell.angle_alpha   90.00
_cell.angle_beta   90.00
_cell.angle_gamma   90.00
#
_symmetry.space_group_name_H-M   'P 1'
#
loop_
_entity.id
_entity.type
_entity.pdbx_description
1 polymer ?
#
loop_
_entity_poly.entity_id
_entity_poly.type
_entity_poly.pdbx_seq_one_letter_code
_entity_poly.pdbx_strand_id
1 'polypeptide(L)'
;MLAGFSWLIFRILAGPHVWDFQFFLTTRNARDASLAAGMWTVGYTLRWIIGCAFLILGIYYLGAEAGFDAEKIMPLVLKKLPIGMRGLFMAILLAALMSTLSAMINVTSSVVTNDFLKRYFGKNLKQKQLVRFGQLASIIAITLAFIFSLSFKNIVSAWETMIFVIVTMILAPATMRWHWWRFSARAFVWSMILSAVIIIGQKMFLTGWPVHYWLAFDSLLSFVICIIMGFVFSPTSMDVLVKFYSRVRPFGFWKPVRLEAERQGLIPVNDSLPRYDILNGFLTVIFQVAMALIPFFLFLRQWENMISWIAVFGVLSIILYFTWYKKLPAADEI
;
A
#
# COMPACT_ATOMS: atom_id res chain seq x y z
N MET A 1 -9.89 9.22 -10.66
CA MET A 1 -8.68 9.95 -10.24
C MET A 1 -8.58 10.11 -8.71
N LEU A 2 -9.59 10.69 -8.04
CA LEU A 2 -9.60 10.88 -6.58
C LEU A 2 -9.29 9.59 -5.79
N ALA A 3 -9.92 8.46 -6.17
CA ALA A 3 -9.69 7.17 -5.52
C ALA A 3 -8.23 6.71 -5.55
N GLY A 4 -7.55 6.89 -6.68
CA GLY A 4 -6.13 6.58 -6.81
C GLY A 4 -5.24 7.49 -5.96
N PHE A 5 -5.57 8.78 -5.88
CA PHE A 5 -4.84 9.73 -5.03
C PHE A 5 -5.04 9.44 -3.54
N SER A 6 -6.27 9.19 -3.10
CA SER A 6 -6.55 8.80 -1.71
C SER A 6 -5.83 7.51 -1.36
N TRP A 7 -5.86 6.51 -2.23
CA TRP A 7 -5.10 5.27 -2.06
C TRP A 7 -3.60 5.53 -1.89
N LEU A 8 -3.00 6.36 -2.74
CA LEU A 8 -1.58 6.71 -2.67
C LEU A 8 -1.24 7.35 -1.31
N ILE A 9 -1.97 8.38 -0.91
CA ILE A 9 -1.73 9.13 0.34
C ILE A 9 -1.84 8.21 1.54
N PHE A 10 -2.98 7.52 1.67
CA PHE A 10 -3.23 6.67 2.83
C PHE A 10 -2.36 5.42 2.85
N ARG A 11 -1.93 4.88 1.70
CA ARG A 11 -0.99 3.75 1.68
C ARG A 11 0.41 4.14 2.16
N ILE A 12 0.85 5.38 1.92
CA ILE A 12 2.13 5.88 2.42
C ILE A 12 2.07 6.09 3.94
N LEU A 13 0.98 6.69 4.42
CA LEU A 13 0.86 7.11 5.81
C LEU A 13 0.34 6.03 6.75
N ALA A 14 -0.35 5.01 6.23
CA ALA A 14 -0.94 3.99 7.08
C ALA A 14 0.11 3.18 7.82
N GLY A 15 1.35 3.06 7.35
CA GLY A 15 2.36 2.15 7.91
C GLY A 15 2.23 0.71 7.36
N PRO A 16 2.80 -0.31 8.02
CA PRO A 16 2.78 -1.69 7.55
C PRO A 16 1.41 -2.35 7.77
N HIS A 17 0.56 -2.37 6.73
CA HIS A 17 -0.81 -2.90 6.81
C HIS A 17 -1.16 -3.93 5.72
N VAL A 18 -0.17 -4.41 4.97
CA VAL A 18 -0.36 -5.27 3.79
C VAL A 18 0.68 -6.39 3.78
N TRP A 19 0.43 -7.47 3.04
CA TRP A 19 1.36 -8.61 2.84
C TRP A 19 2.81 -8.21 2.54
N ASP A 20 3.02 -7.05 1.92
CA ASP A 20 4.33 -6.46 1.65
C ASP A 20 5.23 -6.36 2.91
N PHE A 21 4.66 -6.20 4.12
CA PHE A 21 5.45 -6.09 5.35
C PHE A 21 6.23 -7.37 5.67
N GLN A 22 5.70 -8.54 5.30
CA GLN A 22 6.35 -9.81 5.59
C GLN A 22 7.69 -9.93 4.88
N PHE A 23 7.84 -9.31 3.70
CA PHE A 23 9.11 -9.27 2.98
C PHE A 23 10.17 -8.45 3.71
N PHE A 24 9.80 -7.34 4.35
CA PHE A 24 10.75 -6.55 5.13
C PHE A 24 11.16 -7.24 6.44
N LEU A 25 10.39 -8.22 6.92
CA LEU A 25 10.77 -9.00 8.10
C LEU A 25 11.72 -10.17 7.78
N THR A 26 11.94 -10.51 6.51
CA THR A 26 12.88 -11.57 6.12
C THR A 26 14.29 -11.04 5.84
N THR A 27 14.47 -9.71 5.80
CA THR A 27 15.79 -9.10 5.67
C THR A 27 16.59 -9.21 6.96
N ARG A 28 17.92 -9.14 6.85
CA ARG A 28 18.84 -9.41 7.98
C ARG A 28 18.79 -8.34 9.06
N ASN A 29 18.61 -7.08 8.67
CA ASN A 29 18.60 -5.91 9.54
C ASN A 29 17.76 -4.78 8.92
N ALA A 30 17.59 -3.68 9.67
CA ALA A 30 16.80 -2.52 9.24
C ALA A 30 17.36 -1.81 8.00
N ARG A 31 18.68 -1.84 7.81
CA ARG A 31 19.34 -1.27 6.63
C ARG A 31 18.96 -2.04 5.36
N ASP A 32 19.03 -3.36 5.41
CA ASP A 32 18.66 -4.24 4.30
C ASP A 32 17.16 -4.12 3.98
N ALA A 33 16.30 -3.99 5.00
CA ALA A 33 14.88 -3.71 4.80
C ALA A 33 14.65 -2.40 4.03
N SER A 34 15.38 -1.34 4.40
CA SER A 34 15.31 -0.03 3.74
C SER A 34 15.82 -0.08 2.31
N LEU A 35 16.95 -0.76 2.06
CA LEU A 35 17.49 -0.96 0.72
C LEU A 35 16.55 -1.79 -0.16
N ALA A 36 15.91 -2.82 0.39
CA ALA A 36 14.88 -3.59 -0.30
C ALA A 36 13.69 -2.71 -0.71
N ALA A 37 13.26 -1.75 0.13
CA ALA A 37 12.22 -0.79 -0.21
C ALA A 37 12.65 0.16 -1.36
N GLY A 38 13.92 0.57 -1.38
CA GLY A 38 14.50 1.33 -2.49
C GLY A 38 14.55 0.53 -3.80
N MET A 39 14.99 -0.73 -3.73
CA MET A 39 15.00 -1.65 -4.88
C MET A 39 13.58 -1.89 -5.42
N TRP A 40 12.59 -2.06 -4.52
CA TRP A 40 11.19 -2.17 -4.90
C TRP A 40 10.74 -0.92 -5.66
N THR A 41 11.05 0.27 -5.13
CA THR A 41 10.69 1.56 -5.74
C THR A 41 11.23 1.68 -7.17
N VAL A 42 12.51 1.35 -7.38
CA VAL A 42 13.13 1.43 -8.71
C VAL A 42 12.61 0.33 -9.64
N GLY A 43 12.57 -0.92 -9.16
CA GLY A 43 12.15 -2.09 -9.95
C GLY A 43 10.70 -2.01 -10.42
N TYR A 44 9.84 -1.33 -9.66
CA TYR A 44 8.45 -1.09 -10.04
C TYR A 44 8.30 -0.30 -11.35
N THR A 45 9.34 0.42 -11.79
CA THR A 45 9.33 1.22 -13.02
C THR A 45 9.16 0.38 -14.28
N LEU A 46 9.63 -0.87 -14.29
CA LEU A 46 9.52 -1.76 -15.44
C LEU A 46 8.05 -1.95 -15.89
N ARG A 47 7.10 -1.88 -14.96
CA ARG A 47 5.67 -1.99 -15.27
C ARG A 47 5.19 -0.88 -16.20
N TRP A 48 5.75 0.33 -16.06
CA TRP A 48 5.32 1.50 -16.84
C TRP A 48 5.78 1.37 -18.28
N ILE A 49 6.99 0.84 -18.48
CA ILE A 49 7.51 0.52 -19.82
C ILE A 49 6.59 -0.48 -20.51
N ILE A 50 6.22 -1.56 -19.81
CA ILE A 50 5.31 -2.59 -20.35
C ILE A 50 3.94 -1.98 -20.67
N GLY A 51 3.36 -1.19 -19.76
CA GLY A 51 2.07 -0.53 -19.97
C GLY A 51 2.08 0.41 -21.19
N CYS A 52 3.13 1.23 -21.34
CA CYS A 52 3.27 2.14 -22.47
C CYS A 52 3.49 1.39 -23.80
N ALA A 53 4.25 0.29 -23.78
CA ALA A 53 4.43 -0.55 -24.95
C ALA A 53 3.09 -1.13 -25.43
N PHE A 54 2.27 -1.66 -24.53
CA PHE A 54 0.93 -2.15 -24.87
C PHE A 54 -0.02 -1.04 -25.32
N LEU A 55 0.09 0.17 -24.76
CA LEU A 55 -0.67 1.32 -25.22
C LEU A 55 -0.36 1.64 -26.69
N ILE A 56 0.92 1.73 -27.07
CA ILE A 56 1.32 2.04 -28.45
C ILE A 56 0.95 0.91 -29.41
N LEU A 57 1.20 -0.34 -29.03
CA LEU A 57 0.78 -1.48 -29.84
C LEU A 57 -0.74 -1.51 -29.99
N GLY A 58 -1.47 -1.11 -28.95
CA GLY A 58 -2.91 -0.91 -28.97
C GLY A 58 -3.32 0.10 -30.03
N ILE A 59 -2.74 1.31 -29.98
CA ILE A 59 -3.00 2.37 -30.96
C ILE A 59 -2.66 1.89 -32.39
N TYR A 60 -1.51 1.21 -32.56
CA TYR A 60 -1.05 0.73 -33.86
C TYR A 60 -1.95 -0.35 -34.47
N TYR A 61 -2.38 -1.34 -33.67
CA TYR A 61 -3.16 -2.48 -34.18
C TYR A 61 -4.67 -2.29 -34.14
N LEU A 62 -5.18 -1.45 -33.22
CA LEU A 62 -6.60 -1.29 -32.94
C LEU A 62 -7.13 0.10 -33.35
N GLY A 63 -6.24 1.04 -33.68
CA GLY A 63 -6.60 2.42 -33.98
C GLY A 63 -6.71 3.30 -32.73
N ALA A 64 -6.93 4.59 -32.96
CA ALA A 64 -7.01 5.63 -31.91
C ALA A 64 -8.44 6.11 -31.62
N GLU A 65 -9.47 5.44 -32.18
CA GLU A 65 -10.86 5.87 -32.03
C GLU A 65 -11.34 5.78 -30.58
N ALA A 66 -12.01 6.83 -30.12
CA ALA A 66 -12.59 6.90 -28.79
C ALA A 66 -13.80 5.94 -28.69
N GLY A 67 -13.78 5.01 -27.73
CA GLY A 67 -14.87 4.06 -27.48
C GLY A 67 -14.41 2.62 -27.24
N PHE A 68 -13.12 2.32 -27.44
CA PHE A 68 -12.58 1.02 -27.12
C PHE A 68 -12.41 0.83 -25.60
N ASP A 69 -12.81 -0.34 -25.09
CA ASP A 69 -12.63 -0.74 -23.71
C ASP A 69 -11.13 -0.95 -23.41
N ALA A 70 -10.54 -0.03 -22.65
CA ALA A 70 -9.10 -0.03 -22.35
C ALA A 70 -8.62 -1.35 -21.71
N GLU A 71 -9.50 -2.06 -20.99
CA GLU A 71 -9.17 -3.35 -20.36
C GLU A 71 -8.89 -4.45 -21.40
N LYS A 72 -9.45 -4.32 -22.61
CA LYS A 72 -9.31 -5.28 -23.69
C LYS A 72 -8.10 -5.03 -24.59
N ILE A 73 -7.37 -3.93 -24.41
CA ILE A 73 -6.23 -3.58 -25.27
C ILE A 73 -5.17 -4.69 -25.21
N MET A 74 -4.75 -5.08 -24.02
CA MET A 74 -3.72 -6.11 -23.83
C MET A 74 -4.10 -7.44 -24.51
N PRO A 75 -5.26 -8.08 -24.24
CA PRO A 75 -5.60 -9.35 -24.87
C PRO A 75 -5.79 -9.23 -26.40
N LEU A 76 -6.26 -8.09 -26.92
CA LEU A 76 -6.36 -7.91 -28.37
C LEU A 76 -5.00 -7.72 -29.04
N VAL A 77 -4.09 -6.96 -28.45
CA VAL A 77 -2.71 -6.81 -28.93
C VAL A 77 -2.02 -8.17 -28.95
N LEU A 78 -2.16 -8.98 -27.90
CA LEU A 78 -1.58 -10.33 -27.86
C LEU A 78 -2.07 -11.24 -28.99
N LYS A 79 -3.31 -11.08 -29.47
CA LYS A 79 -3.82 -11.85 -30.62
C LYS A 79 -3.16 -11.47 -31.94
N LYS A 80 -2.59 -10.27 -32.04
CA LYS A 80 -1.88 -9.77 -33.22
C LYS A 80 -0.38 -10.11 -33.22
N LEU A 81 0.17 -10.55 -32.08
CA LEU A 81 1.57 -10.94 -31.98
C LEU A 81 1.86 -12.31 -32.63
N PRO A 82 3.09 -12.56 -33.09
CA PRO A 82 3.53 -13.88 -33.57
C PRO A 82 3.29 -14.98 -32.53
N ILE A 83 3.03 -16.21 -33.00
CA ILE A 83 2.61 -17.32 -32.13
C ILE A 83 3.56 -17.59 -30.96
N GLY A 84 4.88 -17.50 -31.18
CA GLY A 84 5.89 -17.67 -30.12
C GLY A 84 5.86 -16.54 -29.08
N MET A 85 5.75 -15.28 -29.51
CA MET A 85 5.65 -14.13 -28.61
C MET A 85 4.35 -14.16 -27.81
N ARG A 86 3.23 -14.50 -28.46
CA ARG A 86 1.94 -14.65 -27.79
C ARG A 86 2.02 -15.72 -26.69
N GLY A 87 2.63 -16.88 -26.98
CA GLY A 87 2.83 -17.93 -25.99
C GLY A 87 3.69 -17.48 -24.80
N LEU A 88 4.80 -16.80 -25.08
CA LEU A 88 5.69 -16.25 -24.06
C LEU A 88 4.97 -15.24 -23.14
N PHE A 89 4.23 -14.29 -23.72
CA PHE A 89 3.48 -13.31 -22.93
C PHE A 89 2.38 -13.95 -22.09
N MET A 90 1.67 -14.96 -22.62
CA MET A 90 0.67 -15.71 -21.83
C MET A 90 1.32 -16.39 -20.62
N ALA A 91 2.51 -16.99 -20.80
CA ALA A 91 3.27 -17.58 -19.70
C ALA A 91 3.70 -16.53 -18.65
N ILE A 92 4.17 -15.35 -19.09
CA ILE A 92 4.54 -14.25 -18.19
C ILE A 92 3.33 -13.75 -17.38
N LEU A 93 2.17 -13.58 -18.02
CA LEU A 93 0.94 -13.15 -17.34
C LEU A 93 0.48 -14.17 -16.31
N LEU A 94 0.54 -15.47 -16.64
CA LEU A 94 0.24 -16.54 -15.69
C LEU A 94 1.25 -16.58 -14.54
N ALA A 95 2.54 -16.38 -14.81
CA ALA A 95 3.57 -16.31 -13.77
C ALA A 95 3.34 -15.13 -12.81
N ALA A 96 3.01 -13.94 -13.33
CA ALA A 96 2.69 -12.76 -12.52
C ALA A 96 1.40 -12.93 -11.70
N LEU A 97 0.39 -13.60 -12.27
CA LEU A 97 -0.82 -13.97 -11.53
C LEU A 97 -0.49 -14.95 -10.39
N MET A 98 0.31 -15.98 -10.67
CA MET A 98 0.72 -16.98 -9.68
C MET A 98 1.57 -16.38 -8.57
N SER A 99 2.45 -15.41 -8.85
CA SER A 99 3.23 -14.74 -7.81
C SER A 99 2.33 -13.98 -6.83
N THR A 100 1.29 -13.31 -7.35
CA THR A 100 0.34 -12.57 -6.54
C THR A 100 -0.55 -13.52 -5.73
N LEU A 101 -1.11 -14.56 -6.36
CA LEU A 101 -1.94 -15.55 -5.67
C LEU A 101 -1.16 -16.28 -4.57
N SER A 102 0.09 -16.67 -4.84
CA SER A 102 0.95 -17.33 -3.86
C SER A 102 1.20 -16.44 -2.63
N ALA A 103 1.44 -15.14 -2.82
CA ALA A 103 1.59 -14.20 -1.73
C ALA A 103 0.31 -14.08 -0.88
N MET A 104 -0.87 -13.99 -1.51
CA MET A 104 -2.16 -13.94 -0.79
C MET A 104 -2.41 -15.20 0.02
N ILE A 105 -2.17 -16.38 -0.58
CA ILE A 105 -2.27 -17.69 0.08
C ILE A 105 -1.36 -17.74 1.31
N ASN A 106 -0.10 -17.30 1.17
CA ASN A 106 0.85 -17.29 2.27
C ASN A 106 0.39 -16.40 3.43
N VAL A 107 -0.17 -15.23 3.12
CA VAL A 107 -0.65 -14.28 4.13
C VAL A 107 -1.90 -14.81 4.82
N THR A 108 -2.89 -15.31 4.08
CA THR A 108 -4.08 -15.94 4.65
C THR A 108 -3.71 -17.10 5.58
N SER A 109 -2.82 -17.99 5.13
CA SER A 109 -2.30 -19.11 5.92
C SER A 109 -1.63 -18.63 7.21
N SER A 110 -0.77 -17.61 7.10
CA SER A 110 -0.02 -17.05 8.25
C SER A 110 -0.94 -16.37 9.27
N VAL A 111 -1.94 -15.61 8.81
CA VAL A 111 -2.91 -14.95 9.68
C VAL A 111 -3.75 -15.99 10.42
N VAL A 112 -4.30 -16.99 9.73
CA VAL A 112 -5.13 -18.02 10.37
C VAL A 112 -4.30 -18.85 11.36
N THR A 113 -3.08 -19.22 11.00
CA THR A 113 -2.24 -20.05 11.87
C THR A 113 -1.68 -19.30 13.08
N ASN A 114 -1.14 -18.09 12.89
CA ASN A 114 -0.48 -17.36 13.97
C ASN A 114 -1.45 -16.52 14.80
N ASP A 115 -2.36 -15.79 14.15
CA ASP A 115 -3.20 -14.79 14.84
C ASP A 115 -4.48 -15.39 15.41
N PHE A 116 -4.97 -16.49 14.82
CA PHE A 116 -6.16 -17.20 15.28
C PHE A 116 -5.81 -18.50 16.01
N LEU A 117 -5.23 -19.48 15.31
CA LEU A 117 -5.02 -20.83 15.87
C LEU A 117 -4.03 -20.84 17.03
N LYS A 118 -2.82 -20.32 16.85
CA LYS A 118 -1.83 -20.27 17.95
C LYS A 118 -2.29 -19.39 19.10
N ARG A 119 -2.92 -18.24 18.80
CA ARG A 119 -3.31 -17.27 19.83
C ARG A 119 -4.48 -17.75 20.70
N TYR A 120 -5.52 -18.33 20.12
CA TYR A 120 -6.74 -18.69 20.85
C TYR A 120 -6.88 -20.19 21.14
N PHE A 121 -6.24 -21.06 20.35
CA PHE A 121 -6.36 -22.51 20.46
C PHE A 121 -5.00 -23.20 20.77
N GLY A 122 -3.92 -22.44 20.91
CA GLY A 122 -2.55 -22.92 20.81
C GLY A 122 -1.89 -23.34 22.11
N LYS A 123 -2.24 -24.52 22.64
CA LYS A 123 -1.35 -25.22 23.58
C LYS A 123 -0.73 -26.51 23.03
N ASN A 124 -1.36 -27.21 22.06
CA ASN A 124 -0.90 -28.55 21.64
C ASN A 124 -0.89 -28.82 20.11
N LEU A 125 -0.99 -27.80 19.26
CA LEU A 125 -1.02 -28.01 17.80
C LEU A 125 0.38 -28.33 17.25
N LYS A 126 0.55 -29.50 16.65
CA LYS A 126 1.80 -29.87 15.95
C LYS A 126 2.00 -29.00 14.71
N GLN A 127 3.25 -28.74 14.32
CA GLN A 127 3.59 -27.96 13.14
C GLN A 127 2.90 -28.49 11.86
N LYS A 128 2.84 -29.82 11.68
CA LYS A 128 2.13 -30.44 10.54
C LYS A 128 0.63 -30.10 10.51
N GLN A 129 -0.01 -29.97 11.67
CA GLN A 129 -1.42 -29.59 11.76
C GLN A 129 -1.61 -28.13 11.39
N LEU A 130 -0.72 -27.24 11.87
CA LEU A 130 -0.75 -25.82 11.51
C LEU A 130 -0.64 -25.62 10.00
N VAL A 131 0.29 -26.32 9.33
CA VAL A 131 0.43 -26.25 7.86
C VAL A 131 -0.85 -26.70 7.16
N ARG A 132 -1.45 -27.82 7.58
CA ARG A 132 -2.71 -28.32 6.99
C ARG A 132 -3.86 -27.35 7.17
N PHE A 133 -4.01 -26.77 8.36
CA PHE A 133 -5.06 -25.78 8.62
C PHE A 133 -4.84 -24.49 7.81
N GLY A 134 -3.60 -24.04 7.68
CA GLY A 134 -3.27 -22.90 6.83
C GLY A 134 -3.58 -23.13 5.35
N GLN A 135 -3.27 -24.33 4.82
CA GLN A 135 -3.63 -24.74 3.47
C GLN A 135 -5.16 -24.81 3.27
N LEU A 136 -5.88 -25.43 4.20
CA LEU A 136 -7.34 -25.51 4.15
C LEU A 136 -7.98 -24.11 4.17
N ALA A 137 -7.53 -23.23 5.05
CA ALA A 137 -8.01 -21.86 5.12
C ALA A 137 -7.75 -21.09 3.81
N SER A 138 -6.60 -21.33 3.17
CA SER A 138 -6.27 -20.73 1.89
C SER A 138 -7.19 -21.22 0.77
N ILE A 139 -7.48 -22.53 0.71
CA ILE A 139 -8.43 -23.11 -0.27
C ILE A 139 -9.82 -22.49 -0.08
N ILE A 140 -10.29 -22.40 1.16
CA ILE A 140 -11.58 -21.77 1.49
C ILE A 140 -11.59 -20.30 1.04
N ALA A 141 -10.55 -19.53 1.39
CA ALA A 141 -10.46 -18.12 1.04
C ALA A 141 -10.45 -17.88 -0.48
N ILE A 142 -9.69 -18.66 -1.25
CA ILE A 142 -9.67 -18.57 -2.73
C ILE A 142 -11.04 -18.92 -3.30
N THR A 143 -11.69 -19.97 -2.78
CA THR A 143 -13.00 -20.41 -3.28
C THR A 143 -14.05 -19.33 -3.05
N LEU A 144 -14.08 -18.73 -1.87
CA LEU A 144 -14.97 -17.61 -1.56
C LEU A 144 -14.66 -16.37 -2.42
N ALA A 145 -13.38 -16.05 -2.61
CA ALA A 145 -12.97 -14.95 -3.47
C ALA A 145 -13.39 -15.18 -4.93
N PHE A 146 -13.27 -16.40 -5.44
CA PHE A 146 -13.73 -16.78 -6.78
C PHE A 146 -15.24 -16.62 -6.90
N ILE A 147 -16.03 -17.16 -5.95
CA ILE A 147 -17.49 -17.01 -5.95
C ILE A 147 -17.89 -15.52 -5.91
N PHE A 148 -17.27 -14.73 -5.05
CA PHE A 148 -17.53 -13.29 -4.95
C PHE A 148 -17.15 -12.54 -6.23
N SER A 149 -16.06 -12.94 -6.89
CA SER A 149 -15.62 -12.32 -8.15
C SER A 149 -16.68 -12.41 -9.25
N LEU A 150 -17.51 -13.45 -9.26
CA LEU A 150 -18.61 -13.62 -10.21
C LEU A 150 -19.72 -12.55 -10.08
N SER A 151 -19.75 -11.83 -8.95
CA SER A 151 -20.72 -10.74 -8.72
C SER A 151 -20.32 -9.44 -9.43
N PHE A 152 -19.06 -9.29 -9.86
CA PHE A 152 -18.59 -8.08 -10.54
C PHE A 152 -18.64 -8.23 -12.06
N LYS A 153 -19.22 -7.23 -12.74
CA LYS A 153 -19.28 -7.17 -14.20
C LYS A 153 -18.08 -6.47 -14.85
N ASN A 154 -17.36 -5.64 -14.12
CA ASN A 154 -16.25 -4.83 -14.59
C ASN A 154 -15.17 -4.75 -13.48
N ILE A 155 -13.88 -4.76 -13.85
CA ILE A 155 -12.78 -4.76 -12.86
C ILE A 155 -12.60 -3.39 -12.17
N VAL A 156 -12.89 -2.29 -12.85
CA VAL A 156 -12.86 -0.93 -12.30
C VAL A 156 -13.86 -0.81 -11.16
N SER A 157 -15.09 -1.32 -11.30
CA SER A 157 -16.06 -1.25 -10.21
C SER A 157 -15.66 -2.10 -9.00
N ALA A 158 -15.05 -3.26 -9.22
CA ALA A 158 -14.46 -4.07 -8.16
C ALA A 158 -13.32 -3.34 -7.45
N TRP A 159 -12.42 -2.72 -8.22
CA TRP A 159 -11.27 -1.98 -7.72
C TRP A 159 -11.68 -0.71 -6.95
N GLU A 160 -12.64 0.05 -7.47
CA GLU A 160 -13.19 1.24 -6.80
C GLU A 160 -13.87 0.85 -5.48
N THR A 161 -14.64 -0.24 -5.47
CA THR A 161 -15.26 -0.77 -4.25
C THR A 161 -14.22 -1.19 -3.22
N MET A 162 -13.16 -1.88 -3.67
CA MET A 162 -12.05 -2.27 -2.82
C MET A 162 -11.35 -1.05 -2.21
N ILE A 163 -10.99 -0.05 -3.03
CA ILE A 163 -10.34 1.18 -2.54
C ILE A 163 -11.23 1.89 -1.55
N PHE A 164 -12.51 2.01 -1.87
CA PHE A 164 -13.47 2.66 -1.00
C PHE A 164 -13.48 2.01 0.39
N VAL A 165 -13.65 0.70 0.47
CA VAL A 165 -13.64 -0.04 1.76
C VAL A 165 -12.29 0.07 2.46
N ILE A 166 -11.19 -0.20 1.76
CA ILE A 166 -9.87 -0.26 2.39
C ILE A 166 -9.41 1.13 2.87
N VAL A 167 -9.56 2.17 2.04
CA VAL A 167 -9.13 3.53 2.39
C VAL A 167 -9.94 4.05 3.57
N THR A 168 -11.26 4.02 3.47
CA THR A 168 -12.14 4.64 4.46
C THR A 168 -12.19 3.85 5.77
N MET A 169 -12.22 2.52 5.72
CA MET A 169 -12.40 1.70 6.92
C MET A 169 -11.08 1.29 7.57
N ILE A 170 -9.98 1.14 6.82
CA ILE A 170 -8.74 0.54 7.33
C ILE A 170 -7.60 1.56 7.33
N LEU A 171 -7.28 2.14 6.17
CA LEU A 171 -6.07 2.94 6.02
C LEU A 171 -6.16 4.30 6.74
N ALA A 172 -7.34 4.91 6.80
CA ALA A 172 -7.54 6.16 7.55
C ALA A 172 -7.32 5.98 9.06
N PRO A 173 -7.98 5.01 9.76
CA PRO A 173 -7.63 4.69 11.15
C PRO A 173 -6.18 4.27 11.34
N ALA A 174 -5.59 3.52 10.40
CA ALA A 174 -4.20 3.09 10.48
C ALA A 174 -3.23 4.27 10.43
N THR A 175 -3.49 5.22 9.52
CA THR A 175 -2.75 6.49 9.41
C THR A 175 -2.78 7.27 10.72
N MET A 176 -3.96 7.37 11.35
CA MET A 176 -4.10 8.05 12.64
C MET A 176 -3.29 7.37 13.74
N ARG A 177 -3.24 6.04 13.75
CA ARG A 177 -2.46 5.26 14.72
C ARG A 177 -0.96 5.50 14.62
N TRP A 178 -0.43 5.74 13.43
CA TRP A 178 1.00 6.00 13.22
C TRP A 178 1.41 7.44 13.50
N HIS A 179 0.52 8.40 13.27
CA HIS A 179 0.86 9.82 13.32
C HIS A 179 0.26 10.58 14.49
N TRP A 180 -0.58 9.98 15.32
CA TRP A 180 -1.17 10.64 16.49
C TRP A 180 -1.01 9.80 17.77
N TRP A 181 -0.17 10.28 18.69
CA TRP A 181 0.18 9.58 19.93
C TRP A 181 -1.03 9.17 20.79
N ARG A 182 -2.13 9.94 20.71
CA ARG A 182 -3.32 9.71 21.52
C ARG A 182 -4.19 8.56 20.98
N PHE A 183 -4.03 8.20 19.70
CA PHE A 183 -4.91 7.26 19.02
C PHE A 183 -4.62 5.81 19.44
N SER A 184 -5.37 5.34 20.44
CA SER A 184 -5.17 4.02 21.06
C SER A 184 -5.70 2.86 20.20
N ALA A 185 -5.31 1.63 20.54
CA ALA A 185 -5.81 0.43 19.86
C ALA A 185 -7.34 0.28 19.94
N ARG A 186 -7.96 0.77 21.03
CA ARG A 186 -9.43 0.80 21.17
C ARG A 186 -10.05 1.82 20.21
N ALA A 187 -9.49 3.04 20.15
CA ALA A 187 -9.93 4.04 19.19
C ALA A 187 -9.85 3.51 17.76
N PHE A 188 -8.74 2.86 17.40
CA PHE A 188 -8.57 2.22 16.10
C PHE A 188 -9.71 1.23 15.77
N VAL A 189 -9.95 0.22 16.62
CA VAL A 189 -10.98 -0.80 16.35
C VAL A 189 -12.38 -0.20 16.26
N TRP A 190 -12.74 0.70 17.18
CA TRP A 190 -14.06 1.31 17.18
C TRP A 190 -14.26 2.29 16.02
N SER A 191 -13.22 3.01 15.59
CA SER A 191 -13.28 3.81 14.37
C SER A 191 -13.52 2.95 13.14
N MET A 192 -12.89 1.79 13.04
CA MET A 192 -13.13 0.84 11.94
C MET A 192 -14.60 0.36 11.94
N ILE A 193 -15.10 -0.09 13.10
CA ILE A 193 -16.48 -0.59 13.24
C ILE A 193 -17.50 0.50 12.91
N LEU A 194 -17.34 1.69 13.49
CA LEU A 194 -18.29 2.78 13.29
C LEU A 194 -18.29 3.28 11.83
N SER A 195 -17.10 3.39 11.23
CA SER A 195 -16.98 3.73 9.80
C SER A 195 -17.67 2.67 8.93
N ALA A 196 -17.48 1.38 9.23
CA ALA A 196 -18.13 0.29 8.51
C ALA A 196 -19.67 0.39 8.58
N VAL A 197 -20.21 0.57 9.78
CA VAL A 197 -21.66 0.63 10.01
C VAL A 197 -22.27 1.83 9.28
N ILE A 198 -21.66 3.00 9.37
CA ILE A 198 -22.20 4.21 8.73
C ILE A 198 -22.12 4.11 7.21
N ILE A 199 -21.00 3.62 6.67
CA ILE A 199 -20.81 3.44 5.23
C ILE A 199 -21.78 2.40 4.66
N ILE A 200 -21.96 1.27 5.34
CA ILE A 200 -22.92 0.24 4.92
C ILE A 200 -24.34 0.80 4.98
N GLY A 201 -24.70 1.46 6.09
CA GLY A 201 -26.02 2.08 6.25
C GLY A 201 -26.32 3.11 5.16
N GLN A 202 -25.37 4.01 4.88
CA GLN A 202 -25.48 4.98 3.80
C GLN A 202 -25.71 4.29 2.44
N LYS A 203 -24.98 3.23 2.11
CA LYS A 203 -25.21 2.49 0.85
C LYS A 203 -26.59 1.81 0.79
N MET A 204 -27.14 1.39 1.92
CA MET A 204 -28.45 0.75 1.98
C MET A 204 -29.61 1.77 1.90
N PHE A 205 -29.45 2.96 2.48
CA PHE A 205 -30.55 3.93 2.65
C PHE A 205 -30.45 5.18 1.76
N LEU A 206 -29.26 5.52 1.26
CA LEU A 206 -29.00 6.71 0.44
C LEU A 206 -28.48 6.30 -0.94
N THR A 207 -29.40 5.94 -1.83
CA THR A 207 -29.10 5.63 -3.24
C THR A 207 -29.39 6.87 -4.11
N GLY A 208 -28.39 7.39 -4.82
CA GLY A 208 -28.61 8.47 -5.80
C GLY A 208 -27.44 9.40 -6.09
N TRP A 209 -26.41 9.45 -5.23
CA TRP A 209 -25.25 10.30 -5.45
C TRP A 209 -24.15 9.60 -6.28
N PRO A 210 -23.40 10.34 -7.13
CA PRO A 210 -22.28 9.77 -7.88
C PRO A 210 -21.18 9.21 -6.95
N VAL A 211 -20.63 8.04 -7.31
CA VAL A 211 -19.64 7.25 -6.53
C VAL A 211 -18.42 8.07 -6.09
N HIS A 212 -17.97 9.03 -6.89
CA HIS A 212 -16.79 9.83 -6.58
C HIS A 212 -17.00 10.85 -5.45
N TYR A 213 -18.22 11.38 -5.29
CA TYR A 213 -18.54 12.26 -4.15
C TYR A 213 -18.62 11.49 -2.85
N TRP A 214 -19.15 10.25 -2.90
CA TRP A 214 -19.18 9.36 -1.75
C TRP A 214 -17.78 9.11 -1.20
N LEU A 215 -16.79 8.82 -2.06
CA LEU A 215 -15.45 8.53 -1.56
C LEU A 215 -14.82 9.70 -0.77
N ALA A 216 -14.96 10.94 -1.26
CA ALA A 216 -14.47 12.12 -0.54
C ALA A 216 -15.17 12.28 0.80
N PHE A 217 -16.50 12.18 0.78
CA PHE A 217 -17.35 12.32 1.95
C PHE A 217 -17.04 11.25 3.01
N ASP A 218 -16.95 9.98 2.60
CA ASP A 218 -16.70 8.86 3.51
C ASP A 218 -15.28 8.85 4.06
N SER A 219 -14.31 9.32 3.28
CA SER A 219 -12.94 9.53 3.78
C SER A 219 -12.91 10.63 4.84
N LEU A 220 -13.61 11.75 4.61
CA LEU A 220 -13.72 12.84 5.58
C LEU A 220 -14.46 12.39 6.85
N LEU A 221 -15.56 11.67 6.68
CA LEU A 221 -16.36 11.13 7.77
C LEU A 221 -15.55 10.15 8.62
N SER A 222 -14.82 9.22 7.98
CA SER A 222 -13.91 8.30 8.68
C SER A 222 -12.84 9.07 9.47
N PHE A 223 -12.28 10.14 8.90
CA PHE A 223 -11.32 10.99 9.60
C PHE A 223 -11.94 11.67 10.83
N VAL A 224 -13.15 12.22 10.71
CA VAL A 224 -13.90 12.80 11.83
C VAL A 224 -14.18 11.75 12.91
N ILE A 225 -14.60 10.55 12.52
CA ILE A 225 -14.80 9.41 13.42
C ILE A 225 -13.49 9.09 14.16
N CYS A 226 -12.35 9.06 13.47
CA CYS A 226 -11.05 8.83 14.10
C CYS A 226 -10.70 9.91 15.13
N ILE A 227 -10.95 11.18 14.84
CA ILE A 227 -10.74 12.28 15.79
C ILE A 227 -11.61 12.07 17.03
N ILE A 228 -12.91 11.85 16.84
CA ILE A 228 -13.86 11.64 17.95
C ILE A 228 -13.43 10.45 18.80
N MET A 229 -13.18 9.29 18.20
CA MET A 229 -12.81 8.08 18.93
C MET A 229 -11.45 8.23 19.65
N GLY A 230 -10.52 9.01 19.09
CA GLY A 230 -9.24 9.33 19.73
C GLY A 230 -9.39 10.21 20.97
N PHE A 231 -10.45 11.02 21.08
CA PHE A 231 -10.77 11.75 22.30
C PHE A 231 -11.60 10.93 23.30
N VAL A 232 -12.55 10.13 22.80
CA VAL A 232 -13.42 9.25 23.61
C VAL A 232 -12.63 8.21 24.37
N PHE A 233 -11.67 7.54 23.72
CA PHE A 233 -10.83 6.55 24.39
C PHE A 233 -9.57 7.16 24.96
N SER A 234 -9.17 6.67 26.14
CA SER A 234 -7.89 7.07 26.72
C SER A 234 -6.71 6.60 25.85
N PRO A 235 -5.63 7.40 25.79
CA PRO A 235 -4.40 6.99 25.14
C PRO A 235 -3.79 5.77 25.83
N THR A 236 -2.94 5.04 25.11
CA THR A 236 -2.10 3.99 25.69
C THR A 236 -1.16 4.60 26.75
N SER A 237 -0.74 3.82 27.75
CA SER A 237 0.17 4.29 28.81
C SER A 237 1.44 4.90 28.24
N MET A 238 1.94 5.96 28.90
CA MET A 238 3.10 6.72 28.44
C MET A 238 4.34 5.82 28.28
N ASP A 239 4.57 4.87 29.18
CA ASP A 239 5.71 3.96 29.12
C ASP A 239 5.74 3.12 27.82
N VAL A 240 4.58 2.64 27.39
CA VAL A 240 4.45 1.87 26.14
C VAL A 240 4.68 2.78 24.94
N LEU A 241 4.15 4.01 24.97
CA LEU A 241 4.34 4.99 23.91
C LEU A 241 5.80 5.41 23.77
N VAL A 242 6.49 5.65 24.88
CA VAL A 242 7.91 6.01 24.91
C VAL A 242 8.77 4.87 24.39
N LYS A 243 8.49 3.62 24.81
CA LYS A 243 9.19 2.43 24.29
C LYS A 243 8.97 2.21 22.79
N PHE A 244 7.78 2.52 22.28
CA PHE A 244 7.49 2.48 20.85
C PHE A 244 8.24 3.60 20.11
N TYR A 245 8.14 4.83 20.61
CA TYR A 245 8.72 6.01 19.99
C TYR A 245 10.26 5.95 19.94
N SER A 246 10.92 5.44 20.97
CA SER A 246 12.40 5.35 20.99
C SER A 246 12.97 4.42 19.91
N ARG A 247 12.21 3.39 19.53
CA ARG A 247 12.58 2.42 18.49
C ARG A 247 12.21 2.88 17.09
N VAL A 248 10.98 3.37 16.93
CA VAL A 248 10.39 3.61 15.61
C VAL A 248 10.53 5.06 15.16
N ARG A 249 10.55 6.00 16.12
CA ARG A 249 10.70 7.45 15.91
C ARG A 249 9.78 8.00 14.80
N PRO A 250 8.47 7.66 14.81
CA PRO A 250 7.56 8.08 13.75
C PRO A 250 7.38 9.60 13.72
N PHE A 251 7.14 10.14 12.53
CA PHE A 251 6.73 11.53 12.37
C PHE A 251 5.23 11.72 12.69
N GLY A 252 4.84 12.97 12.96
CA GLY A 252 3.46 13.35 13.26
C GLY A 252 3.31 14.06 14.60
N PHE A 253 2.11 14.00 15.17
CA PHE A 253 1.78 14.54 16.47
C PHE A 253 2.30 13.59 17.56
N TRP A 254 3.60 13.68 17.86
CA TRP A 254 4.27 12.89 18.90
C TRP A 254 4.99 13.74 19.95
N LYS A 255 4.84 15.07 19.90
CA LYS A 255 5.58 16.03 20.75
C LYS A 255 5.59 15.65 22.25
N PRO A 256 4.46 15.30 22.91
CA PRO A 256 4.50 14.95 24.33
C PRO A 256 5.32 13.70 24.64
N VAL A 257 5.17 12.66 23.81
CA VAL A 257 5.90 11.38 23.97
C VAL A 257 7.39 11.56 23.64
N ARG A 258 7.69 12.36 22.61
CA ARG A 258 9.06 12.71 22.23
C ARG A 258 9.79 13.42 23.36
N LEU A 259 9.18 14.42 23.99
CA LEU A 259 9.79 15.16 25.10
C LEU A 259 10.06 14.24 26.30
N GLU A 260 9.16 13.31 26.58
CA GLU A 260 9.37 12.33 27.65
C GLU A 260 10.47 11.31 27.29
N ALA A 261 10.55 10.87 26.03
CA ALA A 261 11.64 10.01 25.56
C ALA A 261 13.01 10.72 25.59
N GLU A 262 13.07 12.02 25.24
CA GLU A 262 14.25 12.87 25.38
C GLU A 262 14.65 13.02 26.86
N ARG A 263 13.68 13.27 27.74
CA ARG A 263 13.90 13.37 29.20
C ARG A 263 14.46 12.07 29.79
N GLN A 264 14.02 10.91 29.29
CA GLN A 264 14.52 9.60 29.70
C GLN A 264 15.87 9.24 29.06
N GLY A 265 16.43 10.08 28.19
CA GLY A 265 17.69 9.83 27.51
C GLY A 265 17.64 8.70 26.48
N LEU A 266 16.44 8.30 26.03
CA LEU A 266 16.27 7.19 25.08
C LEU A 266 16.49 7.60 23.63
N ILE A 267 16.43 8.90 23.35
CA ILE A 267 16.67 9.47 22.01
C ILE A 267 17.51 10.75 22.12
N PRO A 268 18.27 11.11 21.07
CA PRO A 268 19.01 12.36 21.04
C PRO A 268 18.09 13.58 21.11
N VAL A 269 18.54 14.62 21.83
CA VAL A 269 17.88 15.93 21.83
C VAL A 269 17.87 16.48 20.40
N ASN A 270 16.71 16.94 19.95
CA ASN A 270 16.52 17.46 18.58
C ASN A 270 16.79 16.42 17.48
N ASP A 271 16.36 15.17 17.68
CA ASP A 271 16.38 14.15 16.62
C ASP A 271 15.74 14.66 15.32
N SER A 272 16.51 14.53 14.24
CA SER A 272 16.19 14.99 12.89
C SER A 272 15.59 13.88 12.02
N LEU A 273 15.70 12.62 12.43
CA LEU A 273 15.26 11.45 11.67
C LEU A 273 13.78 11.56 11.25
N PRO A 274 12.82 11.92 12.13
CA PRO A 274 11.42 12.05 11.72
C PRO A 274 11.18 13.12 10.63
N ARG A 275 12.03 14.16 10.57
CA ARG A 275 11.94 15.21 9.54
C ARG A 275 12.45 14.71 8.19
N TYR A 276 13.50 13.91 8.19
CA TYR A 276 14.00 13.28 6.97
C TYR A 276 13.02 12.22 6.46
N ASP A 277 12.38 11.44 7.33
CA ASP A 277 11.40 10.43 6.92
C ASP A 277 10.21 11.04 6.18
N ILE A 278 9.61 12.11 6.72
CA ILE A 278 8.50 12.79 6.04
C ILE A 278 8.95 13.42 4.71
N LEU A 279 10.13 14.07 4.71
CA LEU A 279 10.70 14.67 3.50
C LEU A 279 10.92 13.59 2.42
N ASN A 280 11.59 12.51 2.77
CA ASN A 280 11.88 11.40 1.87
C ASN A 280 10.61 10.70 1.39
N GLY A 281 9.57 10.59 2.23
CA GLY A 281 8.27 10.09 1.84
C GLY A 281 7.66 10.90 0.68
N PHE A 282 7.64 12.23 0.79
CA PHE A 282 7.13 13.10 -0.28
C PHE A 282 8.03 13.12 -1.52
N LEU A 283 9.35 13.22 -1.33
CA LEU A 283 10.31 13.22 -2.45
C LEU A 283 10.23 11.91 -3.25
N THR A 284 10.05 10.78 -2.57
CA THR A 284 9.94 9.46 -3.21
C THR A 284 8.69 9.35 -4.09
N VAL A 285 7.58 10.00 -3.72
CA VAL A 285 6.38 10.03 -4.58
C VAL A 285 6.68 10.73 -5.90
N ILE A 286 7.27 11.93 -5.84
CA ILE A 286 7.61 12.70 -7.04
C ILE A 286 8.66 11.93 -7.86
N PHE A 287 9.63 11.31 -7.18
CA PHE A 287 10.63 10.46 -7.81
C PHE A 287 10.00 9.29 -8.57
N GLN A 288 9.06 8.56 -7.96
CA GLN A 288 8.33 7.47 -8.61
C GLN A 288 7.49 7.94 -9.80
N VAL A 289 6.84 9.10 -9.67
CA VAL A 289 6.07 9.71 -10.77
C VAL A 289 7.01 10.11 -11.92
N ALA A 290 8.16 10.72 -11.62
CA ALA A 290 9.16 11.05 -12.64
C ALA A 290 9.64 9.78 -13.37
N MET A 291 9.97 8.71 -12.64
CA MET A 291 10.34 7.43 -13.24
C MET A 291 9.25 6.83 -14.15
N ALA A 292 7.97 7.03 -13.80
CA ALA A 292 6.84 6.58 -14.60
C ALA A 292 6.64 7.39 -15.88
N LEU A 293 6.84 8.71 -15.78
CA LEU A 293 6.57 9.64 -16.87
C LEU A 293 7.67 9.65 -17.94
N ILE A 294 8.92 9.36 -17.58
CA ILE A 294 10.04 9.26 -18.53
C ILE A 294 9.73 8.27 -19.67
N PRO A 295 9.42 6.97 -19.42
CA PRO A 295 9.09 6.04 -20.49
C PRO A 295 7.80 6.47 -21.21
N PHE A 296 6.81 7.02 -20.51
CA PHE A 296 5.57 7.49 -21.13
C PHE A 296 5.84 8.56 -22.20
N PHE A 297 6.61 9.60 -21.88
CA PHE A 297 6.97 10.64 -22.84
C PHE A 297 7.95 10.19 -23.92
N LEU A 298 8.87 9.27 -23.59
CA LEU A 298 9.73 8.60 -24.58
C LEU A 298 8.88 7.93 -25.66
N PHE A 299 7.91 7.14 -25.24
CA PHE A 299 7.02 6.39 -26.12
C PHE A 299 6.13 7.30 -26.97
N LEU A 300 5.64 8.41 -26.40
CA LEU A 300 4.89 9.43 -27.14
C LEU A 300 5.77 10.38 -27.98
N ARG A 301 7.10 10.18 -28.00
CA ARG A 301 8.08 11.04 -28.67
C ARG A 301 8.02 12.52 -28.25
N GLN A 302 7.60 12.77 -27.01
CA GLN A 302 7.57 14.12 -26.43
C GLN A 302 8.91 14.43 -25.75
N TRP A 303 9.92 14.73 -26.55
CA TRP A 303 11.31 14.85 -26.09
C TRP A 303 11.51 15.95 -25.04
N GLU A 304 10.88 17.11 -25.20
CA GLU A 304 11.01 18.22 -24.25
C GLU A 304 10.47 17.86 -22.85
N ASN A 305 9.29 17.23 -22.80
CA ASN A 305 8.70 16.74 -21.57
C ASN A 305 9.56 15.63 -20.96
N MET A 306 10.05 14.70 -21.78
CA MET A 306 10.93 13.63 -21.32
C MET A 306 12.21 14.18 -20.67
N ILE A 307 12.89 15.12 -21.33
CA ILE A 307 14.13 15.74 -20.81
C ILE A 307 13.85 16.47 -19.49
N SER A 308 12.73 17.19 -19.41
CA SER A 308 12.31 17.88 -18.18
C SER A 308 12.14 16.89 -17.01
N TRP A 309 11.48 15.76 -17.25
CA TRP A 309 11.29 14.72 -16.22
C TRP A 309 12.56 13.94 -15.89
N ILE A 310 13.49 13.77 -16.84
CA ILE A 310 14.84 13.24 -16.58
C ILE A 310 15.61 14.19 -15.66
N ALA A 311 15.53 15.51 -15.89
CA ALA A 311 16.17 16.49 -15.02
C ALA A 311 15.59 16.45 -13.59
N VAL A 312 14.26 16.41 -13.45
CA VAL A 312 13.58 16.24 -12.15
C VAL A 312 14.03 14.95 -11.46
N PHE A 313 14.06 13.83 -12.18
CA PHE A 313 14.54 12.55 -11.67
C PHE A 313 16.00 12.62 -11.19
N GLY A 314 16.89 13.26 -11.97
CA GLY A 314 18.30 13.44 -11.62
C GLY A 314 18.48 14.27 -10.35
N VAL A 315 17.79 15.41 -10.25
CA VAL A 315 17.82 16.27 -9.06
C VAL A 315 17.30 15.51 -7.83
N LEU A 316 16.16 14.82 -7.94
CA LEU A 316 15.60 14.05 -6.84
C LEU A 316 16.49 12.87 -6.42
N SER A 317 17.16 12.22 -7.38
CA SER A 317 18.15 11.16 -7.09
C SER A 317 19.29 11.69 -6.22
N ILE A 318 19.81 12.87 -6.55
CA ILE A 318 20.87 13.52 -5.78
C ILE A 318 20.36 13.89 -4.38
N ILE A 319 19.17 14.48 -4.28
CA ILE A 319 18.59 14.84 -2.97
C ILE A 319 18.40 13.59 -2.11
N LEU A 320 17.73 12.55 -2.63
CA LEU A 320 17.48 11.28 -1.92
C LEU A 320 18.78 10.56 -1.54
N TYR A 321 19.84 10.71 -2.33
CA TYR A 321 21.15 10.18 -1.93
C TYR A 321 21.66 10.79 -0.62
N PHE A 322 21.52 12.11 -0.44
CA PHE A 322 21.94 12.80 0.78
C PHE A 322 20.94 12.69 1.93
N THR A 323 19.64 12.73 1.64
CA THR A 323 18.58 12.78 2.67
C THR A 323 18.12 11.39 3.12
N TRP A 324 18.25 10.36 2.28
CA TRP A 324 17.84 8.99 2.59
C TRP A 324 19.03 8.04 2.61
N TYR A 325 19.76 7.86 1.50
CA TYR A 325 20.79 6.82 1.40
C TYR A 325 21.94 6.99 2.40
N LYS A 326 22.47 8.21 2.55
CA LYS A 326 23.51 8.53 3.54
C LYS A 326 23.01 8.50 5.00
N LYS A 327 21.70 8.44 5.21
CA LYS A 327 21.04 8.44 6.52
C LYS A 327 20.49 7.05 6.90
N LEU A 328 20.77 6.04 6.09
CA LEU A 328 20.39 4.66 6.41
C LEU A 328 21.04 4.19 7.71
N PRO A 329 20.37 3.29 8.47
CA PRO A 329 20.94 2.62 9.63
C PRO A 329 22.30 2.00 9.31
N ALA A 330 23.15 1.86 10.33
CA ALA A 330 24.43 1.19 10.17
C ALA A 330 24.23 -0.30 9.82
N ALA A 331 25.20 -0.93 9.15
CA ALA A 331 25.05 -2.33 8.70
C ALA A 331 24.98 -3.32 9.88
N ASP A 332 25.56 -2.93 11.01
CA ASP A 332 25.69 -3.64 12.27
C ASP A 332 24.59 -3.29 13.27
N GLU A 333 23.70 -2.34 12.94
CA GLU A 333 22.54 -2.00 13.77
C GLU A 333 21.48 -3.11 13.63
N ILE A 334 21.28 -3.87 14.72
CA ILE A 334 20.33 -5.00 14.82
C ILE A 334 18.97 -4.55 15.33
#